data_AF-A0A9P5PFQ9-F1
#
_entry.id   AF-A0A9P5PFQ9-F1
#
_cell.length_a   1.000
_cell.length_b   1.000
_cell.length_c   1.000
_cell.angle_alpha   90.00
_cell.angle_beta   90.00
_cell.angle_gamma   90.00
#
_symmetry.space_group_name_H-M   'P 1'
#
loop_
_entity.id
_entity.type
_entity.pdbx_description
1 polymer ?
#
loop_
_entity_poly.entity_id
_entity_poly.type
_entity_poly.pdbx_seq_one_letter_code
_entity_poly.pdbx_strand_id
1 'polypeptide(L)'
;MIPLCVCRAIRDWLRISGITAGYLFPRLYDYNRLGPSQTHMDQSEFLQLFRNMLMDIGQDPDTFGTHALRRGGCQWMFQDLRMSLPDVLNWGSWSPDLTHSIILRYLAADTDILRRPRSSFFDPRI
;
A
#
# COMPACT_ATOMS: atom_id res chain seq x y z
N MET A 1 5.05 -17.63 -9.07
CA MET A 1 4.57 -16.32 -8.59
C MET A 1 3.05 -16.37 -8.59
N ILE A 2 2.41 -16.33 -7.41
CA ILE A 2 0.94 -16.34 -7.32
C ILE A 2 0.46 -14.94 -7.77
N PRO A 3 -0.48 -14.82 -8.73
CA PRO A 3 -1.03 -13.52 -9.09
C PRO A 3 -1.69 -12.89 -7.85
N LEU A 4 -1.17 -11.75 -7.41
CA LEU A 4 -1.70 -10.94 -6.30
C LEU A 4 -3.05 -10.31 -6.73
N CYS A 5 -4.10 -11.12 -6.80
CA CYS A 5 -5.45 -10.66 -7.07
C CYS A 5 -6.13 -10.31 -5.75
N VAL A 6 -6.34 -9.02 -5.48
CA VAL A 6 -7.00 -8.53 -4.26
C VAL A 6 -8.38 -9.17 -4.09
N CYS A 7 -9.17 -9.29 -5.16
CA CYS A 7 -10.48 -9.94 -5.09
C CYS A 7 -10.39 -11.42 -4.67
N ARG A 8 -9.33 -12.13 -5.11
CA ARG A 8 -9.09 -13.52 -4.71
C ARG A 8 -8.69 -13.60 -3.24
N ALA A 9 -7.78 -12.72 -2.80
CA ALA A 9 -7.35 -12.64 -1.41
C ALA A 9 -8.54 -12.33 -0.47
N ILE A 10 -9.39 -11.36 -0.82
CA ILE A 10 -10.59 -11.02 -0.06
C ILE A 10 -11.59 -12.19 -0.04
N ARG A 11 -11.80 -12.86 -1.18
CA ARG A 11 -12.68 -14.04 -1.24
C ARG A 11 -12.18 -15.16 -0.33
N ASP A 12 -10.90 -15.46 -0.40
CA ASP A 12 -10.30 -16.54 0.40
C ASP A 12 -10.33 -16.18 1.89
N TRP A 13 -10.08 -14.91 2.22
CA TRP A 13 -10.29 -14.36 3.57
C TRP A 13 -11.72 -14.54 4.05
N LEU A 14 -12.74 -14.13 3.29
CA LEU A 14 -14.15 -14.28 3.67
C LEU A 14 -14.54 -15.74 3.88
N ARG A 15 -14.01 -16.65 3.04
CA ARG A 15 -14.24 -18.10 3.18
C ARG A 15 -13.64 -18.67 4.47
N ILE A 16 -12.41 -18.27 4.82
CA ILE A 16 -11.70 -18.78 6.00
C ILE A 16 -12.23 -18.15 7.28
N SER A 17 -12.48 -16.84 7.27
CA SER A 17 -12.96 -16.08 8.43
C SER A 17 -14.43 -16.38 8.78
N GLY A 18 -15.23 -16.83 7.81
CA GLY A 18 -16.66 -17.07 7.99
C GLY A 18 -17.49 -15.80 8.18
N ILE A 19 -16.94 -14.62 7.88
CA ILE A 19 -17.62 -13.33 8.06
C ILE A 19 -18.71 -13.19 7.00
N THR A 20 -19.96 -13.06 7.45
CA THR A 20 -21.12 -12.78 6.58
C THR A 20 -21.73 -11.40 6.80
N ALA A 21 -21.42 -10.75 7.93
CA ALA A 21 -21.90 -9.42 8.31
C ALA A 21 -20.94 -8.74 9.30
N GLY A 22 -20.95 -7.40 9.33
CA GLY A 22 -20.05 -6.59 10.16
C GLY A 22 -18.84 -6.05 9.39
N TYR A 23 -17.74 -5.80 10.08
CA TYR A 23 -16.49 -5.31 9.49
C TYR A 23 -15.79 -6.40 8.68
N LEU A 24 -15.23 -6.01 7.52
CA LEU A 24 -14.44 -6.91 6.66
C LEU A 24 -13.18 -7.43 7.37
N PHE A 25 -12.58 -6.58 8.21
CA PHE A 25 -11.44 -6.91 9.06
C PHE A 25 -11.83 -6.65 10.52
N PRO A 26 -12.39 -7.66 11.21
CA PRO A 26 -12.68 -7.57 12.62
C PRO A 26 -11.40 -7.46 13.43
N ARG A 27 -11.55 -7.04 14.68
CA ARG A 27 -10.48 -7.11 15.67
C ARG A 27 -9.87 -8.51 15.72
N LEU A 28 -8.56 -8.58 15.89
CA LEU A 28 -7.83 -9.83 16.12
C LEU A 28 -7.48 -9.92 17.61
N TYR A 29 -7.88 -11.01 18.27
CA TYR A 29 -7.45 -11.28 19.63
C TYR A 29 -6.02 -11.83 19.67
N ASP A 30 -5.67 -12.63 18.66
CA ASP A 30 -4.32 -13.12 18.37
C ASP A 30 -4.22 -13.38 16.85
N TYR A 31 -3.05 -13.81 16.36
CA TYR A 31 -2.81 -14.07 14.92
C TYR A 31 -3.81 -15.04 14.28
N ASN A 32 -4.43 -15.91 15.06
CA ASN A 32 -5.29 -16.99 14.58
C ASN A 32 -6.75 -16.84 15.03
N ARG A 33 -7.07 -15.86 15.88
CA ARG A 33 -8.38 -15.71 16.49
C ARG A 33 -9.01 -14.36 16.20
N LEU A 34 -10.09 -14.41 15.44
CA LEU A 34 -10.96 -13.27 15.19
C LEU A 34 -11.81 -12.95 16.42
N GLY A 35 -11.95 -11.66 16.67
CA GLY A 35 -12.97 -11.10 17.55
C GLY A 35 -14.34 -11.02 16.87
N PRO A 36 -15.36 -10.53 17.61
CA PRO A 36 -16.69 -10.32 17.06
C PRO A 36 -16.65 -9.46 15.80
N SER A 37 -17.44 -9.80 14.79
CA SER A 37 -17.45 -9.07 13.51
C SER A 37 -17.93 -7.62 13.64
N GLN A 38 -18.52 -7.25 14.78
CA GLN A 38 -18.97 -5.89 15.07
C GLN A 38 -17.87 -4.99 15.67
N THR A 39 -16.69 -5.53 15.94
CA THR A 39 -15.54 -4.76 16.40
C THR A 39 -14.54 -4.63 15.27
N HIS A 40 -14.19 -3.40 14.89
CA HIS A 40 -13.19 -3.16 13.86
C HIS A 40 -11.78 -3.39 14.42
N MET A 41 -10.84 -3.74 13.53
CA MET A 41 -9.42 -3.77 13.85
C MET A 41 -8.90 -2.35 14.07
N ASP A 42 -8.14 -2.15 15.15
CA ASP A 42 -7.52 -0.86 15.42
C ASP A 42 -6.32 -0.63 14.50
N GLN A 43 -6.03 0.65 14.21
CA GLN A 43 -4.90 1.03 13.36
C GLN A 43 -3.55 0.56 13.94
N SER A 44 -3.39 0.58 15.27
CA SER A 44 -2.20 0.10 15.96
C SER A 44 -2.04 -1.41 15.82
N GLU A 45 -3.14 -2.16 15.91
CA GLU A 45 -3.16 -3.62 15.71
C GLU A 45 -2.73 -3.95 14.27
N PHE A 46 -3.31 -3.28 13.28
CA PHE A 46 -2.91 -3.45 11.87
C PHE A 46 -1.41 -3.17 11.67
N LEU A 47 -0.91 -2.05 12.20
CA LEU A 47 0.48 -1.66 12.00
C LEU A 47 1.44 -2.65 12.67
N GLN A 48 1.08 -3.18 13.85
CA GLN A 48 1.87 -4.20 14.52
C GLN A 48 1.94 -5.49 13.68
N LEU A 49 0.81 -5.97 13.17
CA LEU A 49 0.76 -7.16 12.31
C LEU A 49 1.58 -6.96 11.04
N PHE A 50 1.44 -5.79 10.41
CA PHE A 50 2.18 -5.46 9.20
C PHE A 50 3.69 -5.46 9.43
N ARG A 51 4.16 -4.87 10.55
CA ARG A 51 5.58 -4.90 10.93
C ARG A 51 6.09 -6.31 11.20
N ASN A 52 5.28 -7.15 11.82
CA ASN A 52 5.64 -8.54 12.07
C ASN A 52 5.79 -9.32 10.75
N MET A 53 4.88 -9.10 9.79
CA MET A 53 5.00 -9.67 8.44
C MET A 53 6.26 -9.18 7.70
N LEU A 54 6.65 -7.91 7.87
CA LEU A 54 7.89 -7.38 7.29
C LEU A 54 9.13 -8.06 7.87
N MET A 55 9.15 -8.28 9.18
CA MET A 55 10.23 -9.03 9.83
C MET A 55 10.32 -10.47 9.33
N ASP A 56 9.18 -11.14 9.12
CA ASP A 56 9.13 -12.51 8.59
C ASP A 56 9.74 -12.64 7.18
N ILE A 57 9.70 -11.57 6.38
CA ILE A 57 10.31 -11.52 5.05
C ILE A 57 11.69 -10.82 5.03
N GLY A 58 12.29 -10.58 6.21
CA GLY A 58 13.61 -9.98 6.35
C GLY A 58 13.69 -8.50 5.97
N GLN A 59 12.57 -7.78 6.01
CA GLN A 59 12.52 -6.33 5.79
C GLN A 59 12.52 -5.58 7.12
N ASP A 60 13.20 -4.43 7.17
CA ASP A 60 13.21 -3.56 8.35
C ASP A 60 11.84 -2.89 8.54
N PRO A 61 11.09 -3.22 9.61
CA PRO A 61 9.76 -2.67 9.84
C PRO A 61 9.75 -1.16 10.12
N ASP A 62 10.86 -0.57 10.59
CA ASP A 62 10.91 0.85 10.94
C ASP A 62 10.94 1.76 9.71
N THR A 63 11.29 1.20 8.56
CA THR A 63 11.22 1.90 7.27
C THR A 63 9.79 2.06 6.75
N PHE A 64 8.81 1.35 7.32
CA PHE A 64 7.41 1.36 6.88
C PHE A 64 6.45 1.91 7.95
N GLY A 65 5.86 3.07 7.64
CA GLY A 65 4.80 3.70 8.46
C GLY A 65 3.38 3.48 7.91
N THR A 66 2.41 4.11 8.57
CA THR A 66 0.97 4.07 8.21
C THR A 66 0.66 4.56 6.79
N HIS A 67 1.53 5.41 6.23
CA HIS A 67 1.40 5.92 4.86
C HIS A 67 2.25 5.15 3.83
N ALA A 68 2.98 4.11 4.24
CA ALA A 68 3.92 3.41 3.34
C ALA A 68 3.20 2.76 2.15
N LEU A 69 2.06 2.10 2.38
CA LEU A 69 1.26 1.51 1.31
C LEU A 69 0.73 2.56 0.32
N ARG A 70 0.30 3.73 0.83
CA ARG A 70 -0.22 4.81 -0.01
C ARG A 70 0.89 5.46 -0.84
N ARG A 71 2.07 5.64 -0.26
CA ARG A 71 3.27 6.13 -0.96
C ARG A 71 3.72 5.12 -2.03
N GLY A 72 3.95 3.87 -1.64
CA GLY A 72 4.42 2.82 -2.53
C GLY A 72 3.43 2.53 -3.67
N GLY A 73 2.13 2.51 -3.39
CA GLY A 73 1.10 2.35 -4.43
C GLY A 73 1.12 3.48 -5.44
N CYS A 74 1.20 4.74 -4.98
CA CYS A 74 1.34 5.92 -5.84
C CYS A 74 2.59 5.85 -6.72
N GLN A 75 3.73 5.53 -6.12
CA GLN A 75 4.99 5.37 -6.84
C GLN A 75 4.90 4.25 -7.88
N TRP A 76 4.35 3.09 -7.54
CA TRP A 76 4.19 1.97 -8.47
C TRP A 76 3.29 2.32 -9.67
N MET A 77 2.15 2.96 -9.44
CA MET A 77 1.26 3.36 -10.55
C MET A 77 1.91 4.40 -11.47
N PHE A 78 2.62 5.38 -10.90
CA PHE A 78 3.26 6.43 -11.68
C PHE A 78 4.54 5.94 -12.39
N GLN A 79 5.39 5.19 -11.67
CA GLN A 79 6.71 4.78 -12.14
C GLN A 79 6.69 3.45 -12.91
N ASP A 80 5.86 2.48 -12.55
CA ASP A 80 5.88 1.16 -13.17
C ASP A 80 4.73 1.01 -14.19
N LEU A 81 3.52 1.44 -13.83
CA LEU A 81 2.36 1.38 -14.74
C LEU A 81 2.27 2.58 -15.69
N ARG A 82 3.09 3.62 -15.50
CA ARG A 82 3.10 4.85 -16.32
C ARG A 82 1.73 5.53 -16.39
N MET A 83 0.93 5.42 -15.33
CA MET A 83 -0.35 6.12 -15.24
C MET A 83 -0.14 7.63 -15.25
N SER A 84 -1.10 8.37 -15.82
CA SER A 84 -1.04 9.82 -15.85
C SER A 84 -1.17 10.40 -14.44
N LEU A 85 -0.60 11.58 -14.19
CA LEU A 85 -0.75 12.24 -12.89
C LEU A 85 -2.23 12.45 -12.49
N PRO A 86 -3.14 12.88 -13.40
CA PRO A 86 -4.57 12.92 -13.10
C PRO A 86 -5.17 11.58 -12.63
N ASP A 87 -4.79 10.46 -13.25
CA ASP A 87 -5.30 9.14 -12.85
C ASP A 87 -4.82 8.75 -11.46
N VAL A 88 -3.55 9.03 -11.15
CA VAL A 88 -2.97 8.75 -9.83
C VAL A 88 -3.59 9.66 -8.76
N LEU A 89 -3.85 10.92 -9.09
CA LEU A 89 -4.58 11.86 -8.23
C LEU A 89 -5.99 11.35 -7.93
N ASN A 90 -6.72 10.91 -8.96
CA ASN A 90 -8.05 10.34 -8.84
C ASN A 90 -8.05 9.06 -7.98
N TRP A 91 -7.11 8.13 -8.24
CA TRP A 91 -6.95 6.91 -7.44
C TRP A 91 -6.73 7.21 -5.97
N GLY A 92 -5.86 8.18 -5.67
CA GLY A 92 -5.56 8.57 -4.30
C GLY A 92 -6.62 9.50 -3.70
N SER A 93 -7.62 9.95 -4.46
CA SER A 93 -8.55 11.00 -4.01
C SER A 93 -7.82 12.27 -3.53
N TRP A 94 -6.75 12.65 -4.22
CA TRP A 94 -6.02 13.90 -3.98
C TRP A 94 -6.59 15.03 -4.84
N SER A 95 -6.50 16.26 -4.31
CA SER A 95 -6.86 17.45 -5.08
C SER A 95 -5.99 17.57 -6.34
N PRO A 96 -6.56 17.99 -7.49
CA PRO A 96 -5.78 18.35 -8.66
C PRO A 96 -4.95 19.63 -8.44
N ASP A 97 -5.26 20.42 -7.41
CA ASP A 97 -4.40 21.53 -6.97
C ASP A 97 -3.15 20.98 -6.26
N LEU A 98 -1.99 21.20 -6.88
CA LEU A 98 -0.71 20.66 -6.43
C LEU A 98 0.05 21.57 -5.47
N THR A 99 -0.43 22.78 -5.20
CA THR A 99 0.30 23.85 -4.49
C THR A 99 0.85 23.41 -3.13
N HIS A 100 0.15 22.50 -2.43
CA HIS A 100 0.60 21.91 -1.16
C HIS A 100 0.42 20.38 -1.11
N SER A 101 0.39 19.73 -2.27
CA SER A 101 -0.06 18.33 -2.33
C SER A 101 0.99 17.35 -1.79
N ILE A 102 0.55 16.51 -0.86
CA ILE A 102 1.34 15.40 -0.28
C ILE A 102 1.82 14.44 -1.37
N ILE A 103 1.13 14.36 -2.51
CA ILE A 103 1.50 13.48 -3.63
C ILE A 103 2.90 13.79 -4.16
N LEU A 104 3.29 15.06 -4.26
CA LEU A 104 4.61 15.43 -4.77
C LEU A 104 5.72 14.93 -3.84
N ARG A 105 5.49 14.97 -2.52
CA ARG A 105 6.41 14.39 -1.52
C ARG A 105 6.46 12.87 -1.60
N TYR A 106 5.36 12.20 -1.97
CA TYR A 106 5.34 10.75 -2.15
C TYR A 106 6.05 10.32 -3.43
N LEU A 107 5.93 11.10 -4.51
CA LEU A 107 6.59 10.82 -5.79
C LEU A 107 8.07 11.21 -5.82
N ALA A 108 8.47 12.17 -4.99
CA ALA A 108 9.85 12.68 -4.92
C ALA A 108 10.65 12.14 -3.72
N ALA A 109 10.14 11.14 -3.00
CA ALA A 109 10.72 10.72 -1.72
C ALA A 109 12.19 10.24 -1.85
N ASP A 110 12.99 10.64 -0.87
CA ASP A 110 14.47 10.59 -0.78
C ASP A 110 15.10 9.18 -0.85
N THR A 111 14.29 8.12 -0.65
CA THR A 111 14.72 6.72 -0.78
C THR A 111 14.69 6.20 -2.22
N ASP A 112 14.22 7.01 -3.17
CA ASP A 112 14.15 6.61 -4.57
C ASP A 112 15.57 6.55 -5.15
N ILE A 113 16.06 5.32 -5.36
CA ILE A 113 17.19 5.09 -6.26
C ILE A 113 16.81 5.73 -7.58
N LEU A 114 17.60 6.71 -8.04
CA LEU A 114 17.43 7.33 -9.35
C LEU A 114 17.40 6.20 -10.40
N ARG A 115 16.20 5.80 -10.85
CA ARG A 115 16.03 4.69 -11.79
C ARG A 115 16.75 4.95 -13.12
N ARG A 116 17.03 6.22 -13.41
CA ARG A 116 17.86 6.62 -14.54
C ARG A 116 18.66 7.89 -14.23
N PRO A 117 19.95 7.96 -14.61
CA PRO A 117 20.75 9.16 -14.44
C PRO A 117 20.23 10.29 -15.34
N ARG A 118 20.40 11.56 -14.93
CA ARG A 118 19.96 12.74 -15.71
C ARG A 118 20.45 12.70 -17.16
N SER A 119 21.65 12.18 -17.40
CA SER A 119 22.25 12.05 -18.73
C SER A 119 21.48 11.15 -19.69
N SER A 120 20.69 10.19 -19.18
CA SER A 120 19.91 9.26 -20.00
C SER A 120 18.60 9.84 -20.54
N PHE A 121 18.17 11.02 -20.09
CA PHE A 121 16.84 11.55 -20.44
C PHE A 121 16.68 11.90 -21.91
N PHE A 122 17.78 12.14 -22.62
CA PHE A 122 17.81 12.53 -24.02
C PHE A 122 18.56 11.52 -24.90
N ASP A 123 18.86 10.32 -24.37
CA ASP A 123 19.48 9.28 -25.17
C ASP A 123 18.41 8.62 -26.04
N PRO A 124 18.42 8.80 -27.37
CA PRO A 124 17.41 8.22 -28.26
C PRO A 124 17.55 6.69 -28.41
N ARG A 125 18.54 6.07 -27.77
CA ARG A 125 18.83 4.63 -27.85
C ARG A 125 18.21 3.81 -26.71
N ILE A 126 17.50 4.46 -25.78
CA ILE A 126 16.82 3.85 -24.63
C ILE A 126 15.30 3.92 -24.85
#